data_AF-A0A3D2M6C2-F1
#
_entry.id   AF-A0A3D2M6C2-F1
#
_cell.length_a   1.000
_cell.length_b   1.000
_cell.length_c   1.000
_cell.angle_alpha   90.00
_cell.angle_beta   90.00
_cell.angle_gamma   90.00
#
_symmetry.space_group_name_H-M   'P 1'
#
loop_
_entity.id
_entity.type
_entity.pdbx_description
1 polymer ?
#
loop_
_entity_poly.entity_id
_entity_poly.type
_entity_poly.pdbx_seq_one_letter_code
_entity_poly.pdbx_strand_id
1 'polypeptide(L)'
;MQPLLIALQFLTCLPVRLDGKPEPRAIGVSLLYYPVVGLLMGGMLVVLGMALHDTAPALRAALVLAAWVAITGALHLDGLADSADAWLGGFGDRERTLAI
;
A
#
# COMPACT_ATOMS: atom_id res chain seq x y z
N MET A 1 20.27 -7.35 -6.04
CA MET A 1 19.29 -6.25 -6.20
C MET A 1 17.88 -6.73 -6.52
N GLN A 2 17.70 -7.91 -7.16
CA GLN A 2 16.38 -8.47 -7.46
C GLN A 2 15.38 -8.51 -6.28
N PRO A 3 15.76 -8.87 -5.03
CA PRO A 3 14.82 -8.84 -3.89
C PRO A 3 14.27 -7.45 -3.56
N LEU A 4 15.06 -6.38 -3.74
CA LEU A 4 14.59 -5.00 -3.57
C LEU A 4 13.58 -4.62 -4.65
N LEU A 5 13.83 -5.01 -5.91
CA LEU A 5 12.90 -4.76 -7.02
C LEU A 5 11.57 -5.50 -6.82
N ILE A 6 11.62 -6.74 -6.30
CA ILE A 6 10.40 -7.48 -5.92
C ILE A 6 9.62 -6.72 -4.86
N ALA A 7 10.28 -6.22 -3.80
CA ALA A 7 9.63 -5.44 -2.75
C ALA A 7 9.02 -4.14 -3.29
N LEU A 8 9.72 -3.43 -4.17
CA LEU A 8 9.19 -2.23 -4.85
C LEU A 8 7.97 -2.54 -5.71
N GLN A 9 8.02 -3.61 -6.50
CA GLN A 9 6.91 -4.05 -7.35
C GLN A 9 5.69 -4.45 -6.52
N PHE A 10 5.90 -5.10 -5.36
CA PHE A 10 4.81 -5.55 -4.51
C PHE A 10 4.16 -4.42 -3.73
N LEU A 11 4.95 -3.53 -3.13
CA LEU A 11 4.43 -2.47 -2.23
C LEU A 11 3.97 -1.21 -2.96
N THR A 12 4.26 -1.07 -4.26
CA THR A 12 3.93 0.13 -5.04
C THR A 12 3.33 -0.20 -6.41
N CYS A 13 2.59 0.73 -7.00
CA CYS A 13 2.10 0.67 -8.38
C CYS A 13 3.13 1.12 -9.43
N LEU A 14 4.39 1.32 -9.04
CA LEU A 14 5.42 1.72 -10.00
C LEU A 14 5.71 0.58 -10.99
N PRO A 15 5.88 0.88 -12.29
CA PRO A 15 6.16 -0.14 -13.30
C PRO A 15 7.60 -0.67 -13.15
N VAL A 16 7.79 -1.63 -12.24
CA VAL A 16 9.06 -2.34 -12.04
C VAL A 16 9.10 -3.57 -12.95
N ARG A 17 10.13 -3.65 -13.80
CA ARG A 17 10.39 -4.82 -14.65
C ARG A 17 11.36 -5.76 -13.94
N LEU A 18 11.02 -7.05 -13.88
CA LEU A 18 11.89 -8.10 -13.37
C LEU A 18 12.36 -8.98 -14.53
N ASP A 19 13.60 -9.47 -14.45
CA ASP A 19 14.16 -10.40 -15.42
C ASP A 19 13.57 -11.80 -15.19
N GLY A 20 12.37 -12.02 -15.72
CA GLY A 20 11.63 -13.27 -15.59
C GLY A 20 10.90 -13.42 -14.25
N LYS A 21 10.36 -14.63 -14.02
CA LYS A 21 9.61 -14.94 -12.80
C LYS A 21 10.58 -15.08 -11.62
N PRO A 22 10.42 -14.31 -10.52
CA PRO A 22 11.31 -14.43 -9.37
C PRO A 22 11.15 -15.79 -8.68
N GLU A 23 12.28 -16.36 -8.25
CA GLU A 23 12.29 -17.60 -7.48
C GLU A 23 11.64 -17.41 -6.09
N PRO A 24 10.98 -18.44 -5.52
CA PRO A 24 10.32 -18.34 -4.21
C PRO A 24 11.24 -17.84 -3.10
N ARG A 25 12.52 -18.23 -3.12
CA ARG A 25 13.53 -17.77 -2.16
C ARG A 25 13.77 -16.27 -2.28
N ALA A 26 13.85 -15.73 -3.49
CA ALA A 26 14.06 -14.30 -3.74
C ALA A 26 12.83 -13.47 -3.28
N ILE A 27 11.62 -14.01 -3.45
CA ILE A 27 10.39 -13.43 -2.90
C ILE A 27 10.46 -13.39 -1.38
N GLY A 28 10.83 -14.49 -0.71
CA GLY A 28 10.97 -14.50 0.75
C GLY A 28 12.02 -13.51 1.28
N VAL A 29 13.17 -13.41 0.60
CA VAL A 29 14.22 -12.44 0.95
C VAL A 29 13.79 -10.98 0.69
N SER A 30 12.82 -10.74 -0.20
CA SER A 30 12.32 -9.39 -0.48
C SER A 30 11.70 -8.71 0.75
N LEU A 31 11.15 -9.49 1.69
CA LEU A 31 10.57 -9.01 2.94
C LEU A 31 11.56 -8.18 3.77
N LEU A 32 12.86 -8.52 3.72
CA LEU A 32 13.91 -7.77 4.41
C LEU A 32 14.10 -6.35 3.86
N TYR A 33 13.62 -6.09 2.64
CA TYR A 33 13.68 -4.78 1.99
C TYR A 33 12.40 -3.95 2.16
N TYR A 34 11.34 -4.50 2.78
CA TYR A 34 10.10 -3.75 3.01
C TYR A 34 10.33 -2.48 3.85
N PRO A 35 11.18 -2.48 4.91
CA PRO A 35 11.49 -1.26 5.64
C PRO A 35 12.18 -0.19 4.77
N VAL A 36 13.02 -0.61 3.83
CA VAL A 36 13.71 0.31 2.91
C VAL A 36 12.69 0.97 1.97
N VAL A 37 11.81 0.18 1.37
CA VAL A 37 10.72 0.72 0.51
C VAL A 37 9.78 1.61 1.31
N GLY A 38 9.45 1.21 2.53
CA GLY A 38 8.67 2.02 3.47
C GLY A 38 9.33 3.36 3.81
N LEU A 39 10.65 3.38 4.03
CA LEU A 39 11.39 4.61 4.28
C LEU A 39 11.40 5.53 3.05
N LEU A 40 11.54 4.98 1.84
CA LEU A 40 11.46 5.74 0.59
C LEU A 40 10.07 6.39 0.43
N MET A 41 9.00 5.61 0.60
CA MET A 41 7.62 6.13 0.54
C MET A 41 7.37 7.18 1.64
N GLY A 42 7.77 6.89 2.87
CA GLY A 42 7.64 7.80 4.01
C GLY A 42 8.38 9.12 3.76
N GLY A 43 9.59 9.06 3.21
CA GLY A 43 10.36 10.23 2.82
C GLY A 43 9.62 11.09 1.78
N MET A 44 9.08 10.47 0.73
CA MET A 44 8.28 11.17 -0.28
C MET A 44 7.04 11.86 0.33
N LEU A 45 6.33 11.18 1.23
CA LEU A 45 5.14 11.71 1.89
C LEU A 45 5.48 12.83 2.88
N VAL A 46 6.61 12.74 3.59
CA VAL A 46 7.09 13.81 4.46
C VAL A 46 7.43 15.05 3.64
N VAL A 47 8.15 14.90 2.53
CA VAL A 47 8.47 16.01 1.62
C VAL A 47 7.21 16.65 1.07
N LEU A 48 6.23 15.86 0.63
CA LEU A 48 4.93 16.36 0.18
C LEU A 48 4.20 17.10 1.31
N GLY A 49 4.20 16.53 2.52
CA GLY A 49 3.59 17.16 3.69
C GLY A 49 4.23 18.49 4.06
N MET A 50 5.56 18.61 3.94
CA MET A 50 6.28 19.87 4.14
C MET A 50 5.97 20.89 3.03
N ALA A 51 5.91 20.44 1.78
CA ALA A 51 5.55 21.31 0.65
C ALA A 51 4.13 21.89 0.77
N LEU A 52 3.22 21.15 1.39
CA LEU A 52 1.83 21.56 1.63
C LEU A 52 1.62 22.26 2.99
N HIS A 53 2.66 22.72 3.68
CA HIS A 53 2.55 23.24 5.05
C HIS A 53 1.59 24.42 5.22
N ASP A 54 1.47 25.31 4.22
CA ASP A 54 0.57 26.48 4.25
C ASP A 54 -0.91 26.15 3.95
N THR A 55 -1.21 24.91 3.58
CA THR A 55 -2.59 24.50 3.27
C THR A 55 -3.38 24.17 4.53
N ALA A 56 -4.71 24.23 4.45
CA ALA A 56 -5.59 23.85 5.56
C ALA A 56 -5.28 22.41 6.02
N PRO A 57 -5.23 22.12 7.34
CA PRO A 57 -4.79 20.82 7.85
C PRO A 57 -5.55 19.62 7.27
N ALA A 58 -6.87 19.76 7.08
CA ALA A 58 -7.70 18.70 6.50
C ALA A 58 -7.35 18.44 5.03
N LEU A 59 -7.12 19.49 4.24
CA LEU A 59 -6.73 19.36 2.84
C LEU A 59 -5.35 18.73 2.71
N ARG A 60 -4.38 19.16 3.54
CA ARG A 60 -3.05 18.56 3.62
C ARG A 60 -3.12 17.06 3.90
N ALA A 61 -3.88 16.66 4.93
CA ALA A 61 -4.05 15.27 5.30
C ALA A 61 -4.68 14.46 4.15
N ALA A 62 -5.73 14.99 3.52
CA ALA A 62 -6.40 14.34 2.39
C ALA A 62 -5.45 14.14 1.20
N LEU A 63 -4.64 15.15 0.85
CA LEU A 63 -3.68 15.07 -0.27
C LEU A 63 -2.53 14.10 0.02
N VAL A 64 -1.98 14.11 1.25
CA VAL A 64 -0.93 13.16 1.65
C VAL A 64 -1.47 11.73 1.65
N LEU A 65 -2.68 11.52 2.17
CA LEU A 65 -3.35 10.21 2.13
C LEU A 65 -3.59 9.76 0.69
N ALA A 66 -4.14 10.63 -0.16
CA ALA A 66 -4.39 10.33 -1.56
C ALA A 66 -3.11 9.96 -2.32
N ALA A 67 -2.00 10.67 -2.06
CA ALA A 67 -0.70 10.35 -2.64
C ALA A 67 -0.19 8.97 -2.19
N TRP A 68 -0.32 8.64 -0.90
CA TRP A 68 0.05 7.32 -0.39
C TRP A 68 -0.79 6.20 -1.02
N VAL A 69 -2.11 6.41 -1.14
CA VAL A 69 -3.02 5.47 -1.83
C VAL A 69 -2.62 5.31 -3.30
N ALA A 70 -2.34 6.41 -4.01
CA ALA A 70 -1.96 6.37 -5.42
C ALA A 70 -0.63 5.64 -5.66
N ILE A 71 0.37 5.84 -4.78
CA ILE A 71 1.68 5.16 -4.88
C ILE A 71 1.54 3.67 -4.60
N THR A 72 0.68 3.27 -3.67
CA THR A 72 0.52 1.87 -3.24
C THR A 72 -0.57 1.10 -3.99
N GLY A 73 -1.40 1.78 -4.79
CA GLY A 73 -2.57 1.15 -5.43
C GLY A 73 -3.66 0.73 -4.45
N ALA A 74 -3.75 1.42 -3.31
CA ALA A 74 -4.64 1.06 -2.20
C ALA A 74 -4.37 -0.30 -1.53
N LEU A 75 -3.22 -0.96 -1.78
CA LEU A 75 -2.87 -2.26 -1.18
C LEU A 75 -3.04 -2.30 0.35
N HIS A 76 -2.72 -1.21 1.04
CA HIS A 76 -2.81 -1.13 2.49
C HIS A 76 -4.25 -0.88 3.01
N LEU A 77 -5.16 -0.49 2.12
CA LEU A 77 -6.58 -0.31 2.42
C LEU A 77 -7.41 -1.55 2.05
N ASP A 78 -6.79 -2.57 1.43
CA ASP A 78 -7.45 -3.79 0.95
C ASP A 78 -8.20 -4.51 2.07
N GLY A 79 -7.57 -4.72 3.23
CA GLY A 79 -8.26 -5.35 4.37
C GLY A 79 -9.45 -4.55 4.93
N LEU A 80 -9.46 -3.22 4.76
CA LEU A 80 -10.62 -2.40 5.10
C LEU A 80 -11.74 -2.58 4.05
N ALA A 81 -11.37 -2.65 2.77
CA ALA A 81 -12.30 -2.92 1.68
C ALA A 81 -12.93 -4.31 1.83
N ASP A 82 -12.13 -5.35 2.08
CA ASP A 82 -12.61 -6.71 2.34
C ASP A 82 -13.56 -6.78 3.54
N SER A 83 -13.25 -6.07 4.62
CA SER A 83 -14.12 -6.01 5.80
C SER A 83 -15.47 -5.35 5.50
N ALA A 84 -15.45 -4.29 4.68
CA ALA A 84 -16.67 -3.62 4.25
C ALA A 84 -17.50 -4.50 3.31
N ASP A 85 -16.86 -5.18 2.37
CA ASP A 85 -17.51 -6.08 1.40
C ASP A 85 -18.14 -7.29 2.11
N ALA A 86 -17.45 -7.86 3.10
CA ALA A 86 -18.01 -8.93 3.93
C ALA A 86 -19.25 -8.46 4.70
N TRP A 87 -19.19 -7.29 5.35
CA TRP A 87 -20.33 -6.72 6.08
C TRP A 87 -21.52 -6.43 5.18
N LEU A 88 -21.28 -5.85 4.01
CA LEU A 88 -22.32 -5.57 3.01
C LEU A 88 -22.92 -6.86 2.44
N GLY A 89 -22.09 -7.87 2.16
CA GLY A 89 -22.54 -9.19 1.69
C GLY A 89 -23.41 -9.93 2.70
N GLY A 90 -23.15 -9.76 3.99
CA GLY A 90 -23.98 -10.27 5.07
C GLY A 90 -25.20 -9.42 5.41
N PHE A 91 -25.42 -8.26 4.74
CA PHE A 91 -26.46 -7.27 5.08
C PHE A 91 -26.42 -6.81 6.55
N GLY A 92 -25.23 -6.78 7.16
CA GLY A 92 -25.06 -6.47 8.58
C GLY A 92 -25.49 -7.58 9.55
N ASP A 93 -25.89 -8.76 9.05
CA ASP A 93 -26.11 -9.95 9.86
C ASP A 93 -24.79 -10.73 10.04
N ARG A 94 -24.46 -11.02 11.30
CA ARG A 94 -23.19 -11.67 11.65
C ARG A 94 -23.10 -13.10 11.14
N GLU A 95 -24.16 -13.90 11.26
CA GLU A 95 -24.11 -15.30 10.84
C GLU A 95 -23.96 -15.41 9.32
N ARG A 96 -24.66 -14.55 8.57
CA ARG A 96 -24.53 -14.47 7.11
C ARG A 96 -23.15 -13.97 6.67
N THR A 97 -22.59 -12.98 7.37
CA THR A 97 -21.24 -12.47 7.08
C THR A 97 -20.16 -13.54 7.28
N LEU A 98 -20.29 -14.41 8.31
CA LEU A 98 -19.32 -15.47 8.61
C LEU A 98 -19.43 -16.71 7.72
N ALA A 99 -20.52 -16.83 6.95
CA ALA A 99 -20.76 -17.95 6.05
C ALA A 99 -20.21 -17.71 4.62
N ILE A 100 -19.72 -16.50 4.34
CA ILE A 100 -19.10 -16.07 3.09
C ILE A 100 -17.58 -16.23 3.22
#